data_AF-A0A4R4K4N1-F1
#
_entry.id   AF-A0A4R4K4N1-F1
#
_cell.length_a   1.000
_cell.length_b   1.000
_cell.length_c   1.000
_cell.angle_alpha   90.00
_cell.angle_beta   90.00
_cell.angle_gamma   90.00
#
_symmetry.space_group_name_H-M   'P 1'
#
loop_
_entity.id
_entity.type
_entity.pdbx_description
1 polymer ?
#
loop_
_entity_poly.entity_id
_entity_poly.type
_entity_poly.pdbx_seq_one_letter_code
_entity_poly.pdbx_strand_id
1 'polypeptide(L)'
;MIENGGNRTIDASTAVDSYVLRTGGNLTANGAVTQQITATTGSKVTLNGTTTTAVGISNGVDLSASQATIANGSKVFSARIGVALVQSAAGASTAVISASEVNGGEFGAFVSTNSQLTLQSKASVTGSNPDGIGIRTFGGQVTATDSSITGGLNGISFFADRNLSANNRLILDGSRVEGLSGSAIIVDGQTQTNNQQVNIQVNNGSTLKGGNPPTPSADCPLYLA
;
A
#
# COMPACT_ATOMS: atom_id res chain seq x y z
N MET A 1 19.65 0.14 -13.86
CA MET A 1 19.48 -1.13 -13.10
C MET A 1 20.48 -1.17 -11.96
N ILE A 2 20.11 -1.71 -10.80
CA ILE A 2 20.96 -1.88 -9.62
C ILE A 2 20.83 -3.32 -9.16
N GLU A 3 21.92 -4.07 -9.10
CA GLU A 3 21.83 -5.50 -8.80
C GLU A 3 23.03 -6.02 -8.01
N ASN A 4 22.91 -7.26 -7.52
CA ASN A 4 23.98 -8.00 -6.83
C ASN A 4 24.55 -7.24 -5.62
N GLY A 5 23.67 -6.71 -4.77
CA GLY A 5 24.06 -5.89 -3.61
C GLY A 5 24.49 -4.46 -3.97
N GLY A 6 24.40 -4.06 -5.25
CA GLY A 6 24.78 -2.74 -5.71
C GLY A 6 24.04 -1.62 -5.00
N ASN A 7 24.67 -0.45 -4.90
CA ASN A 7 24.12 0.73 -4.23
C ASN A 7 24.09 1.90 -5.21
N ARG A 8 22.96 2.62 -5.23
CA ARG A 8 22.81 3.85 -5.99
C ARG A 8 22.20 4.92 -5.10
N THR A 9 22.85 6.07 -5.04
CA THR A 9 22.26 7.28 -4.45
C THR A 9 21.92 8.25 -5.55
N ILE A 10 20.74 8.86 -5.47
CA ILE A 10 20.25 9.88 -6.40
C ILE A 10 19.69 11.08 -5.62
N ASP A 11 19.64 12.22 -6.27
CA ASP A 11 19.17 13.48 -5.71
C ASP A 11 18.45 14.35 -6.75
N ALA A 12 18.14 15.60 -6.38
CA ALA A 12 17.46 16.58 -7.24
C ALA A 12 18.21 16.91 -8.55
N SER A 13 19.52 16.66 -8.62
CA SER A 13 20.32 16.89 -9.84
C SER A 13 20.32 15.68 -10.78
N THR A 14 19.88 14.52 -10.29
CA THR A 14 19.81 13.30 -11.08
C THR A 14 18.66 13.40 -12.07
N ALA A 15 18.94 13.13 -13.35
CA ALA A 15 17.92 13.10 -14.38
C ALA A 15 16.83 12.08 -14.05
N VAL A 16 15.58 12.44 -14.37
CA VAL A 16 14.41 11.60 -14.10
C VAL A 16 14.50 10.29 -14.87
N ASP A 17 14.48 9.18 -14.14
CA ASP A 17 14.52 7.82 -14.72
C ASP A 17 13.68 6.86 -13.88
N SER A 18 13.43 5.68 -14.43
CA SER A 18 12.89 4.52 -13.73
C SER A 18 14.02 3.66 -13.16
N TYR A 19 13.76 2.98 -12.04
CA TYR A 19 14.77 2.17 -11.37
C TYR A 19 14.31 0.73 -11.21
N VAL A 20 15.19 -0.19 -11.60
CA VAL A 20 15.01 -1.63 -11.39
C VAL A 20 16.12 -2.12 -10.48
N LEU A 21 15.73 -2.65 -9.33
CA LEU A 21 16.59 -3.25 -8.31
C LEU A 21 16.36 -4.76 -8.27
N ARG A 22 17.44 -5.53 -8.30
CA ARG A 22 17.39 -7.00 -8.21
C ARG A 22 18.44 -7.53 -7.26
N THR A 23 18.22 -8.72 -6.70
CA THR A 23 19.26 -9.49 -6.00
C THR A 23 20.01 -8.65 -4.97
N GLY A 24 19.26 -8.05 -4.03
CA GLY A 24 19.81 -7.22 -2.96
C GLY A 24 20.25 -5.81 -3.38
N GLY A 25 19.83 -5.31 -4.55
CA GLY A 25 20.12 -3.93 -4.97
C GLY A 25 19.52 -2.89 -4.02
N ASN A 26 20.18 -1.75 -3.88
CA ASN A 26 19.80 -0.69 -2.94
C ASN A 26 19.74 0.67 -3.65
N LEU A 27 18.59 1.33 -3.57
CA LEU A 27 18.39 2.69 -4.06
C LEU A 27 18.10 3.63 -2.89
N THR A 28 18.89 4.70 -2.77
CA THR A 28 18.61 5.82 -1.88
C THR A 28 18.35 7.07 -2.71
N ALA A 29 17.16 7.64 -2.59
CA ALA A 29 16.75 8.86 -3.28
C ALA A 29 16.52 9.98 -2.26
N ASN A 30 17.23 11.10 -2.42
CA ASN A 30 17.16 12.24 -1.49
C ASN A 30 16.76 13.51 -2.24
N GLY A 31 15.50 13.93 -2.11
CA GLY A 31 14.97 15.08 -2.85
C GLY A 31 14.90 14.85 -4.37
N ALA A 32 14.95 13.60 -4.83
CA ALA A 32 15.00 13.27 -6.25
C ALA A 32 13.61 13.29 -6.90
N VAL A 33 13.60 13.22 -8.22
CA VAL A 33 12.39 12.94 -9.02
C VAL A 33 12.62 11.66 -9.82
N THR A 34 11.72 10.69 -9.71
CA THR A 34 11.82 9.41 -10.42
C THR A 34 10.53 9.07 -11.15
N GLN A 35 10.63 8.16 -12.12
CA GLN A 35 9.48 7.39 -12.60
C GLN A 35 9.27 6.17 -11.69
N GLN A 36 8.62 5.11 -12.19
CA GLN A 36 8.40 3.87 -11.45
C GLN A 36 9.69 3.24 -10.91
N ILE A 37 9.56 2.58 -9.75
CA ILE A 37 10.63 1.82 -9.10
C ILE A 37 10.16 0.38 -8.90
N THR A 38 10.94 -0.58 -9.36
CA THR A 38 10.69 -2.01 -9.16
C THR A 38 11.84 -2.62 -8.39
N ALA A 39 11.55 -3.29 -7.28
CA ALA A 39 12.55 -3.94 -6.44
C ALA A 39 12.19 -5.42 -6.21
N THR A 40 13.12 -6.31 -6.52
CA THR A 40 12.93 -7.76 -6.35
C THR A 40 14.04 -8.39 -5.53
N THR A 41 13.73 -9.50 -4.85
CA THR A 41 14.72 -10.42 -4.27
C THR A 41 15.67 -9.75 -3.28
N GLY A 42 15.14 -9.36 -2.12
CA GLY A 42 15.92 -8.78 -1.03
C GLY A 42 16.39 -7.34 -1.24
N SER A 43 15.89 -6.68 -2.28
CA SER A 43 16.27 -5.30 -2.62
C SER A 43 15.66 -4.27 -1.66
N LYS A 44 16.28 -3.09 -1.58
CA LYS A 44 15.86 -2.00 -0.67
C LYS A 44 15.70 -0.68 -1.40
N VAL A 45 14.58 -0.01 -1.15
CA VAL A 45 14.28 1.33 -1.67
C VAL A 45 14.15 2.29 -0.49
N THR A 46 14.86 3.42 -0.54
CA THR A 46 14.75 4.50 0.45
C THR A 46 14.44 5.80 -0.27
N LEU A 47 13.26 6.36 -0.02
CA LEU A 47 12.80 7.63 -0.57
C LEU A 47 12.72 8.66 0.55
N ASN A 48 13.54 9.72 0.46
CA ASN A 48 13.57 10.83 1.41
C ASN A 48 13.23 12.12 0.67
N GLY A 49 12.06 12.70 0.93
CA GLY A 49 11.57 13.88 0.20
C GLY A 49 11.54 13.72 -1.32
N THR A 50 11.39 12.48 -1.80
CA THR A 50 11.48 12.16 -3.24
C THR A 50 10.08 12.13 -3.85
N THR A 51 9.95 12.62 -5.08
CA THR A 51 8.72 12.49 -5.87
C THR A 51 8.87 11.39 -6.91
N THR A 52 8.02 10.38 -6.84
CA THR A 52 7.96 9.27 -7.79
C THR A 52 6.65 9.35 -8.56
N THR A 53 6.72 9.49 -9.88
CA THR A 53 5.54 9.55 -10.75
C THR A 53 5.63 8.47 -11.82
N ALA A 54 4.89 7.39 -11.65
CA ALA A 54 4.85 6.30 -12.62
C ALA A 54 4.20 6.73 -13.94
N VAL A 55 4.66 6.15 -15.05
CA VAL A 55 4.13 6.41 -16.38
C VAL A 55 3.24 5.26 -16.86
N GLY A 56 2.13 5.62 -17.51
CA GLY A 56 1.16 4.67 -18.06
C GLY A 56 0.49 3.85 -16.97
N ILE A 57 0.50 2.52 -17.13
CA ILE A 57 -0.13 1.57 -16.21
C ILE A 57 0.86 0.99 -15.17
N SER A 58 2.05 1.57 -15.05
CA SER A 58 3.07 1.11 -14.11
C SER A 58 2.67 1.42 -12.67
N ASN A 59 3.08 0.55 -11.74
CA ASN A 59 2.99 0.85 -10.31
C ASN A 59 4.03 1.92 -9.93
N GLY A 60 3.75 2.72 -8.90
CA GLY A 60 4.69 3.73 -8.39
C GLY A 60 5.95 3.07 -7.81
N VAL A 61 5.76 2.29 -6.75
CA VAL A 61 6.79 1.44 -6.15
C VAL A 61 6.27 0.01 -6.08
N ASP A 62 6.96 -0.91 -6.76
CA ASP A 62 6.63 -2.34 -6.82
C ASP A 62 7.69 -3.18 -6.10
N LEU A 63 7.29 -3.85 -5.03
CA LEU A 63 8.16 -4.67 -4.19
C LEU A 63 7.78 -6.14 -4.30
N SER A 64 8.74 -6.97 -4.70
CA SER A 64 8.62 -8.44 -4.66
C SER A 64 9.71 -9.03 -3.78
N ALA A 65 9.34 -9.62 -2.63
CA ALA A 65 10.27 -10.02 -1.57
C ALA A 65 11.31 -8.92 -1.24
N SER A 66 10.87 -7.67 -1.12
CA SER A 66 11.75 -6.49 -1.02
C SER A 66 11.21 -5.49 0.00
N GLN A 67 12.01 -4.46 0.31
CA GLN A 67 11.71 -3.53 1.40
C GLN A 67 11.73 -2.08 0.90
N ALA A 68 10.82 -1.25 1.41
CA ALA A 68 10.83 0.20 1.17
C ALA A 68 10.70 1.03 2.45
N THR A 69 11.37 2.18 2.45
CA THR A 69 11.15 3.26 3.41
C THR A 69 10.85 4.53 2.64
N ILE A 70 9.67 5.11 2.86
CA ILE A 70 9.17 6.31 2.19
C ILE A 70 8.94 7.36 3.28
N ALA A 71 9.76 8.40 3.28
CA ALA A 71 9.85 9.34 4.40
C ALA A 71 10.06 10.79 3.95
N ASN A 72 9.97 11.69 4.93
CA ASN A 72 10.40 13.09 4.81
C ASN A 72 9.67 13.87 3.71
N GLY A 73 8.34 13.72 3.60
CA GLY A 73 7.55 14.44 2.60
C GLY A 73 7.63 13.84 1.19
N SER A 74 7.99 12.56 1.07
CA SER A 74 8.00 11.89 -0.22
C SER A 74 6.59 11.75 -0.78
N LYS A 75 6.49 11.69 -2.11
CA LYS A 75 5.22 11.55 -2.83
C LYS A 75 5.33 10.46 -3.88
N VAL A 76 4.39 9.53 -3.90
CA VAL A 76 4.32 8.46 -4.90
C VAL A 76 2.99 8.54 -5.64
N PHE A 77 3.05 8.74 -6.96
CA PHE A 77 1.90 8.85 -7.85
C PHE A 77 1.90 7.74 -8.89
N SER A 78 0.75 7.10 -9.09
CA SER A 78 0.53 6.13 -10.18
C SER A 78 -0.94 6.15 -10.59
N ALA A 79 -1.22 5.99 -11.89
CA ALA A 79 -2.59 5.78 -12.36
C ALA A 79 -3.15 4.39 -12.00
N ARG A 80 -2.28 3.47 -11.55
CA ARG A 80 -2.63 2.10 -11.18
C ARG A 80 -2.45 1.89 -9.68
N ILE A 81 -1.32 1.34 -9.24
CA ILE A 81 -1.03 1.10 -7.82
C ILE A 81 0.06 2.06 -7.36
N GLY A 82 -0.18 2.81 -6.27
CA GLY A 82 0.83 3.66 -5.65
C GLY A 82 2.02 2.84 -5.13
N VAL A 83 1.77 1.97 -4.14
CA VAL A 83 2.78 1.05 -3.60
C VAL A 83 2.25 -0.40 -3.57
N ALA A 84 2.97 -1.33 -4.20
CA ALA A 84 2.63 -2.75 -4.24
C ALA A 84 3.62 -3.58 -3.42
N LEU A 85 3.11 -4.39 -2.49
CA LEU A 85 3.88 -5.30 -1.64
C LEU A 85 3.48 -6.74 -1.98
N VAL A 86 4.28 -7.36 -2.82
CA VAL A 86 4.03 -8.68 -3.39
C VAL A 86 4.94 -9.72 -2.72
N GLN A 87 4.33 -10.81 -2.25
CA GLN A 87 5.01 -12.02 -1.82
C GLN A 87 5.52 -12.77 -3.05
N SER A 88 6.71 -13.33 -2.95
CA SER A 88 7.22 -14.30 -3.92
C SER A 88 7.84 -15.51 -3.21
N ALA A 89 8.36 -16.45 -3.98
CA ALA A 89 9.14 -17.58 -3.44
C ALA A 89 10.36 -17.13 -2.61
N ALA A 90 10.87 -15.91 -2.85
CA ALA A 90 11.99 -15.35 -2.10
C ALA A 90 11.57 -14.73 -0.75
N GLY A 91 10.28 -14.56 -0.49
CA GLY A 91 9.77 -14.00 0.77
C GLY A 91 8.64 -12.97 0.60
N ALA A 92 8.26 -12.36 1.72
CA ALA A 92 7.27 -11.29 1.77
C ALA A 92 7.93 -9.90 1.58
N SER A 93 7.11 -8.91 1.25
CA SER A 93 7.57 -7.52 1.10
C SER A 93 7.16 -6.66 2.30
N THR A 94 7.95 -5.64 2.60
CA THR A 94 7.63 -4.69 3.67
C THR A 94 7.79 -3.24 3.21
N ALA A 95 6.92 -2.35 3.68
CA ALA A 95 7.05 -0.93 3.44
C ALA A 95 6.69 -0.14 4.69
N VAL A 96 7.49 0.87 4.99
CA VAL A 96 7.19 1.87 6.02
C VAL A 96 7.04 3.22 5.33
N ILE A 97 5.88 3.84 5.51
CA ILE A 97 5.55 5.15 4.96
C ILE A 97 5.35 6.10 6.14
N SER A 98 6.12 7.18 6.15
CA SER A 98 6.11 8.17 7.23
C SER A 98 6.08 9.59 6.69
N ALA A 99 5.17 10.43 7.20
CA ALA A 99 5.07 11.84 6.80
C ALA A 99 5.13 12.03 5.27
N SER A 100 4.42 11.19 4.52
CA SER A 100 4.53 11.07 3.06
C SER A 100 3.18 10.72 2.45
N GLU A 101 3.04 10.96 1.16
CA GLU A 101 1.79 10.76 0.41
C GLU A 101 1.96 9.66 -0.65
N VAL A 102 0.99 8.75 -0.72
CA VAL A 102 0.84 7.79 -1.79
C VAL A 102 -0.52 7.94 -2.44
N ASN A 103 -0.52 8.10 -3.75
CA ASN A 103 -1.72 8.22 -4.57
C ASN A 103 -1.64 7.22 -5.73
N GLY A 104 -2.47 6.20 -5.67
CA GLY A 104 -2.68 5.26 -6.78
C GLY A 104 -4.10 5.44 -7.32
N GLY A 105 -4.29 5.34 -8.63
CA GLY A 105 -5.62 5.41 -9.23
C GLY A 105 -6.51 4.25 -8.78
N GLU A 106 -6.12 3.03 -9.14
CA GLU A 106 -6.84 1.80 -8.80
C GLU A 106 -6.70 1.50 -7.30
N PHE A 107 -5.45 1.37 -6.81
CA PHE A 107 -5.18 1.13 -5.39
C PHE A 107 -4.11 2.10 -4.88
N GLY A 108 -4.36 2.77 -3.75
CA GLY A 108 -3.29 3.52 -3.08
C GLY A 108 -2.15 2.59 -2.68
N ALA A 109 -2.48 1.48 -2.01
CA ALA A 109 -1.54 0.39 -1.76
C ALA A 109 -2.17 -1.00 -1.97
N PHE A 110 -1.33 -1.94 -2.38
CA PHE A 110 -1.66 -3.37 -2.47
C PHE A 110 -0.74 -4.19 -1.55
N VAL A 111 -1.31 -5.00 -0.67
CA VAL A 111 -0.55 -5.80 0.31
C VAL A 111 -0.93 -7.27 0.20
N SER A 112 -0.02 -8.11 -0.25
CA SER A 112 -0.25 -9.55 -0.39
C SER A 112 0.12 -10.36 0.85
N THR A 113 -0.06 -11.68 0.76
CA THR A 113 0.10 -12.65 1.85
C THR A 113 1.43 -12.47 2.58
N ASN A 114 1.38 -12.38 3.91
CA ASN A 114 2.54 -12.19 4.79
C ASN A 114 3.33 -10.89 4.60
N SER A 115 2.96 -10.04 3.63
CA SER A 115 3.56 -8.72 3.44
C SER A 115 3.03 -7.72 4.45
N GLN A 116 3.81 -6.68 4.73
CA GLN A 116 3.52 -5.74 5.82
C GLN A 116 3.66 -4.29 5.36
N LEU A 117 2.58 -3.52 5.52
CA LEU A 117 2.56 -2.08 5.30
C LEU A 117 2.38 -1.36 6.64
N THR A 118 3.29 -0.44 6.93
CA THR A 118 3.19 0.45 8.10
C THR A 118 3.05 1.89 7.64
N LEU A 119 1.98 2.56 8.06
CA LEU A 119 1.74 3.98 7.88
C LEU A 119 1.92 4.67 9.24
N GLN A 120 2.72 5.72 9.29
CA GLN A 120 2.96 6.45 10.52
C GLN A 120 3.20 7.94 10.29
N SER A 121 3.13 8.73 11.35
CA SER A 121 3.56 10.13 11.35
C SER A 121 2.90 10.97 10.25
N LYS A 122 1.57 10.94 10.13
CA LYS A 122 0.79 11.66 9.13
C LYS A 122 1.04 11.19 7.70
N ALA A 123 1.25 9.89 7.50
CA ALA A 123 1.23 9.30 6.17
C ALA A 123 -0.19 9.27 5.60
N SER A 124 -0.32 9.47 4.29
CA SER A 124 -1.59 9.36 3.58
C SER A 124 -1.50 8.37 2.42
N VAL A 125 -2.53 7.53 2.28
CA VAL A 125 -2.66 6.58 1.16
C VAL A 125 -4.04 6.74 0.52
N THR A 126 -4.05 7.02 -0.79
CA THR A 126 -5.26 7.33 -1.54
C THR A 126 -5.41 6.44 -2.76
N GLY A 127 -6.55 5.78 -2.89
CA GLY A 127 -7.09 5.21 -4.12
C GLY A 127 -7.95 6.27 -4.83
N SER A 128 -7.42 6.93 -5.85
CA SER A 128 -7.96 8.20 -6.36
C SER A 128 -9.02 8.08 -7.45
N ASN A 129 -9.14 6.93 -8.11
CA ASN A 129 -10.24 6.70 -9.05
C ASN A 129 -11.59 6.60 -8.30
N PRO A 130 -12.73 6.89 -8.96
CA PRO A 130 -14.05 6.73 -8.36
C PRO A 130 -14.33 5.32 -7.81
N ASP A 131 -13.82 4.29 -8.48
CA ASP A 131 -13.86 2.89 -8.06
C ASP A 131 -12.61 2.45 -7.25
N GLY A 132 -11.69 3.39 -7.00
CA GLY A 132 -10.41 3.15 -6.37
C GLY A 132 -10.53 2.77 -4.90
N ILE A 133 -9.55 2.02 -4.41
CA ILE A 133 -9.48 1.55 -3.02
C ILE A 133 -8.23 2.13 -2.37
N GLY A 134 -8.36 2.67 -1.16
CA GLY A 134 -7.20 3.18 -0.42
C GLY A 134 -6.14 2.09 -0.23
N ILE A 135 -6.50 0.99 0.42
CA ILE A 135 -5.64 -0.19 0.56
C ILE A 135 -6.42 -1.46 0.23
N ARG A 136 -5.90 -2.24 -0.72
CA ARG A 136 -6.35 -3.61 -0.95
C ARG A 136 -5.35 -4.58 -0.33
N THR A 137 -5.84 -5.52 0.46
CA THR A 137 -5.00 -6.53 1.12
C THR A 137 -5.53 -7.94 0.88
N PHE A 138 -4.58 -8.85 0.64
CA PHE A 138 -4.77 -10.26 0.38
C PHE A 138 -3.95 -11.06 1.41
N GLY A 139 -4.47 -11.23 2.62
CA GLY A 139 -3.74 -11.93 3.69
C GLY A 139 -2.49 -11.20 4.20
N GLY A 140 -2.41 -9.89 3.98
CA GLY A 140 -1.33 -9.03 4.42
C GLY A 140 -1.59 -8.39 5.79
N GLN A 141 -0.61 -7.62 6.26
CA GLN A 141 -0.69 -6.86 7.50
C GLN A 141 -0.60 -5.37 7.21
N VAL A 142 -1.53 -4.61 7.77
CA VAL A 142 -1.56 -3.15 7.66
C VAL A 142 -1.63 -2.57 9.07
N THR A 143 -0.67 -1.72 9.40
CA THR A 143 -0.68 -0.92 10.63
C THR A 143 -0.68 0.55 10.24
N ALA A 144 -1.60 1.33 10.79
CA ALA A 144 -1.67 2.77 10.58
C ALA A 144 -1.71 3.48 11.94
N THR A 145 -0.81 4.43 12.13
CA THR A 145 -0.70 5.24 13.35
C THR A 145 -0.65 6.72 12.98
N ASP A 146 -1.56 7.55 13.52
CA ASP A 146 -1.67 8.98 13.17
C ASP A 146 -1.64 9.19 11.64
N SER A 147 -2.43 8.42 10.89
CA SER A 147 -2.36 8.35 9.43
C SER A 147 -3.75 8.36 8.78
N SER A 148 -3.81 8.62 7.48
CA SER A 148 -5.07 8.64 6.72
C SER A 148 -5.07 7.68 5.54
N ILE A 149 -6.20 7.02 5.33
CA ILE A 149 -6.44 6.12 4.21
C ILE A 149 -7.75 6.54 3.56
N THR A 150 -7.75 6.73 2.25
CA THR A 150 -8.94 7.15 1.50
C THR A 150 -9.07 6.37 0.21
N GLY A 151 -10.26 5.89 -0.11
CA GLY A 151 -10.56 5.33 -1.43
C GLY A 151 -11.80 5.98 -2.02
N GLY A 152 -11.82 6.16 -3.34
CA GLY A 152 -12.99 6.64 -4.06
C GLY A 152 -14.22 5.75 -3.83
N LEU A 153 -14.02 4.43 -3.82
CA LEU A 153 -15.04 3.47 -3.44
C LEU A 153 -14.89 3.06 -1.98
N ASN A 154 -13.92 2.20 -1.67
CA ASN A 154 -13.71 1.68 -0.32
C ASN A 154 -12.40 2.19 0.27
N GLY A 155 -12.37 2.52 1.56
CA GLY A 155 -11.12 2.90 2.23
C GLY A 155 -10.13 1.74 2.27
N ILE A 156 -10.53 0.62 2.87
CA ILE A 156 -9.75 -0.63 2.91
C ILE A 156 -10.61 -1.80 2.44
N SER A 157 -10.04 -2.65 1.59
CA SER A 157 -10.67 -3.90 1.16
C SER A 157 -9.80 -5.09 1.51
N PHE A 158 -10.34 -5.98 2.33
CA PHE A 158 -9.81 -7.33 2.53
C PHE A 158 -10.40 -8.24 1.48
N PHE A 159 -9.54 -8.84 0.66
CA PHE A 159 -9.93 -9.84 -0.32
C PHE A 159 -9.30 -11.17 0.07
N ALA A 160 -10.12 -12.18 0.37
CA ALA A 160 -9.67 -13.51 0.72
C ALA A 160 -10.02 -14.50 -0.40
N ASP A 161 -9.03 -14.93 -1.19
CA ASP A 161 -9.20 -16.01 -2.17
C ASP A 161 -8.66 -17.34 -1.64
N ARG A 162 -9.55 -18.33 -1.53
CA ARG A 162 -9.38 -19.72 -1.07
C ARG A 162 -8.69 -19.90 0.29
N ASN A 163 -7.46 -19.45 0.48
CA ASN A 163 -6.65 -19.71 1.67
C ASN A 163 -6.10 -18.39 2.25
N LEU A 164 -6.92 -17.71 3.06
CA LEU A 164 -6.50 -16.51 3.79
C LEU A 164 -5.33 -16.83 4.75
N SER A 165 -4.33 -15.95 4.83
CA SER A 165 -3.22 -16.11 5.79
C SER A 165 -3.71 -15.99 7.24
N ALA A 166 -3.17 -16.81 8.14
CA ALA A 166 -3.39 -16.70 9.58
C ALA A 166 -2.91 -15.37 10.17
N ASN A 167 -2.02 -14.67 9.46
CA ASN A 167 -1.43 -13.40 9.92
C ASN A 167 -2.15 -12.17 9.34
N ASN A 168 -3.34 -12.31 8.77
CA ASN A 168 -4.07 -11.19 8.19
C ASN A 168 -4.58 -10.22 9.27
N ARG A 169 -4.14 -8.96 9.22
CA ARG A 169 -4.33 -8.01 10.33
C ARG A 169 -4.42 -6.57 9.87
N LEU A 170 -5.33 -5.83 10.50
CA LEU A 170 -5.44 -4.37 10.45
C LEU A 170 -5.33 -3.81 11.86
N ILE A 171 -4.41 -2.87 12.06
CA ILE A 171 -4.36 -2.06 13.28
C ILE A 171 -4.46 -0.60 12.87
N LEU A 172 -5.46 0.09 13.40
CA LEU A 172 -5.62 1.54 13.28
C LEU A 172 -5.44 2.15 14.67
N ASP A 173 -4.56 3.13 14.77
CA ASP A 173 -4.27 3.86 16.00
C ASP A 173 -4.26 5.37 15.70
N GLY A 174 -5.21 6.13 16.27
CA GLY A 174 -5.36 7.56 15.95
C GLY A 174 -5.49 7.87 14.46
N SER A 175 -6.00 6.92 13.66
CA SER A 175 -5.96 6.97 12.19
C SER A 175 -7.35 7.10 11.59
N ARG A 176 -7.44 7.62 10.37
CA ARG A 176 -8.71 7.83 9.66
C ARG A 176 -8.79 6.97 8.41
N VAL A 177 -9.90 6.25 8.25
CA VAL A 177 -10.22 5.51 7.04
C VAL A 177 -11.53 6.02 6.44
N GLU A 178 -11.50 6.39 5.17
CA GLU A 178 -12.69 6.86 4.45
C GLU A 178 -12.86 6.13 3.11
N GLY A 179 -14.04 5.56 2.89
CA GLY A 179 -14.53 5.25 1.55
C GLY A 179 -15.46 6.38 1.11
N LEU A 180 -15.23 7.01 -0.04
CA LEU A 180 -16.02 8.18 -0.43
C LEU A 180 -17.43 7.81 -0.89
N SER A 181 -17.55 6.77 -1.72
CA SER A 181 -18.84 6.27 -2.24
C SER A 181 -19.24 4.90 -1.68
N GLY A 182 -18.35 4.23 -0.96
CA GLY A 182 -18.55 2.90 -0.37
C GLY A 182 -18.04 2.82 1.07
N SER A 183 -17.63 1.63 1.49
CA SER A 183 -17.35 1.31 2.89
C SER A 183 -16.03 1.90 3.36
N ALA A 184 -15.91 2.26 4.64
CA ALA A 184 -14.60 2.53 5.22
C ALA A 184 -13.73 1.26 5.17
N ILE A 185 -14.30 0.14 5.62
CA ILE A 185 -13.68 -1.18 5.52
C ILE A 185 -14.69 -2.18 4.99
N ILE A 186 -14.29 -2.93 3.96
CA ILE A 186 -15.03 -4.09 3.45
C ILE A 186 -14.19 -5.35 3.63
N VAL A 187 -14.82 -6.40 4.14
CA VAL A 187 -14.23 -7.74 4.23
C VAL A 187 -14.96 -8.67 3.27
N ASP A 188 -14.29 -9.03 2.18
CA ASP A 188 -14.79 -9.97 1.18
C ASP A 188 -14.12 -11.34 1.36
N GLY A 189 -14.89 -12.27 1.91
CA GLY A 189 -14.52 -13.66 2.14
C GLY A 189 -15.29 -14.66 1.28
N GLN A 190 -15.97 -14.22 0.22
CA GLN A 190 -16.91 -15.08 -0.51
C GLN A 190 -16.29 -16.36 -1.08
N THR A 191 -15.01 -16.35 -1.41
CA THR A 191 -14.29 -17.52 -1.93
C THR A 191 -13.35 -18.16 -0.92
N GLN A 192 -13.38 -17.75 0.35
CA GLN A 192 -12.55 -18.31 1.41
C GLN A 192 -12.99 -19.74 1.75
N THR A 193 -12.02 -20.67 1.81
CA THR A 193 -12.25 -22.09 2.12
C THR A 193 -11.66 -22.53 3.47
N ASN A 194 -10.96 -21.64 4.18
CA ASN A 194 -10.34 -21.92 5.47
C ASN A 194 -11.03 -21.15 6.62
N ASN A 195 -10.67 -21.46 7.87
CA ASN A 195 -11.24 -20.83 9.07
C ASN A 195 -10.46 -19.60 9.57
N GLN A 196 -9.57 -19.03 8.74
CA GLN A 196 -8.77 -17.88 9.16
C GLN A 196 -9.62 -16.61 9.17
N GLN A 197 -9.30 -15.68 10.07
CA GLN A 197 -10.08 -14.45 10.25
C GLN A 197 -9.22 -13.21 9.99
N VAL A 198 -9.87 -12.12 9.57
CA VAL A 198 -9.25 -10.80 9.54
C VAL A 198 -9.28 -10.21 10.95
N ASN A 199 -8.11 -9.99 11.55
CA ASN A 199 -8.03 -9.33 12.85
C ASN A 199 -8.01 -7.81 12.65
N ILE A 200 -9.12 -7.13 12.96
CA ILE A 200 -9.23 -5.67 12.84
C ILE A 200 -9.25 -5.04 14.23
N GLN A 201 -8.32 -4.13 14.48
CA GLN A 201 -8.22 -3.35 15.72
C GLN A 201 -8.34 -1.87 15.38
N VAL A 202 -9.28 -1.19 16.02
CA VAL A 202 -9.55 0.24 15.84
C VAL A 202 -9.39 0.93 17.18
N ASN A 203 -8.25 1.60 17.36
CA ASN A 203 -7.76 2.09 18.64
C ASN A 203 -7.64 3.64 18.66
N ASN A 204 -7.54 4.19 19.86
CA ASN A 204 -7.11 5.57 20.15
C ASN A 204 -7.78 6.66 19.29
N GLY A 205 -9.12 6.62 19.19
CA GLY A 205 -9.89 7.63 18.46
C GLY A 205 -9.78 7.53 16.94
N SER A 206 -9.34 6.39 16.41
CA SER A 206 -9.42 6.12 14.98
C SER A 206 -10.86 6.27 14.47
N THR A 207 -11.02 6.84 13.28
CA THR A 207 -12.32 7.10 12.67
C THR A 207 -12.50 6.28 11.40
N LEU A 208 -13.67 5.67 11.29
CA LEU A 208 -14.14 5.02 10.08
C LEU A 208 -15.26 5.89 9.51
N LYS A 209 -15.21 6.14 8.21
CA LYS A 209 -16.28 6.85 7.50
C LYS A 209 -16.55 6.17 6.17
N GLY A 210 -17.68 5.48 6.10
CA GLY A 210 -18.27 5.07 4.83
C GLY A 210 -18.99 6.22 4.12
N GLY A 211 -18.94 6.21 2.79
CA GLY A 211 -19.90 6.86 1.93
C GLY A 211 -21.23 6.10 2.00
N ASN A 212 -22.34 6.79 1.78
CA ASN A 212 -23.66 6.15 1.78
C ASN A 212 -23.76 5.20 0.57
N PRO A 213 -23.80 3.87 0.75
CA PRO A 213 -23.89 2.97 -0.39
C PRO A 213 -25.28 3.12 -1.03
N PRO A 214 -25.41 3.03 -2.37
CA PRO A 214 -26.69 2.68 -2.96
C PRO A 214 -27.06 1.27 -2.45
N THR A 215 -28.15 1.19 -1.68
CA THR A 215 -28.89 0.00 -1.17
C THR A 215 -28.19 -1.38 -1.22
N PRO A 216 -28.05 -2.09 -0.09
CA PRO A 216 -27.35 -3.38 -0.03
C PRO A 216 -28.00 -4.45 -0.92
N SER A 217 -27.19 -5.09 -1.79
CA SER A 217 -27.56 -6.34 -2.45
C SER A 217 -27.39 -7.52 -1.50
N ALA A 218 -28.20 -8.57 -1.67
CA ALA A 218 -28.43 -9.66 -0.72
C ALA A 218 -27.25 -10.62 -0.43
N ASP A 219 -26.06 -10.36 -0.97
CA ASP A 219 -24.84 -11.11 -0.65
C ASP A 219 -24.06 -10.27 0.36
N CYS A 220 -23.93 -10.75 1.60
CA CYS A 220 -23.62 -9.92 2.77
C CYS A 220 -22.11 -9.96 3.13
N PRO A 221 -21.25 -9.03 2.65
CA PRO A 221 -19.97 -8.77 3.27
C PRO A 221 -20.16 -7.97 4.57
N LEU A 222 -19.21 -8.10 5.51
CA LEU A 222 -19.21 -7.31 6.74
C LEU A 222 -18.79 -5.87 6.41
N TYR A 223 -19.70 -4.92 6.65
CA TYR A 223 -19.48 -3.49 6.48
C TYR A 223 -19.16 -2.85 7.84
N LEU A 224 -17.97 -2.24 7.99
CA LEU A 224 -17.70 -1.32 9.10
C LEU A 224 -17.80 0.11 8.57
N ALA A 225 -18.79 0.85 9.08
CA ALA A 225 -19.04 2.25 8.76
C ALA A 225 -18.19 3.18 9.62
#